data_AF-A0A0F9T7H8-F1
#
_entry.id   AF-A0A0F9T7H8-F1
#
_cell.length_a   1.000
_cell.length_b   1.000
_cell.length_c   1.000
_cell.angle_alpha   90.00
_cell.angle_beta   90.00
_cell.angle_gamma   90.00
#
_symmetry.space_group_name_H-M   'P 1'
#
loop_
_entity.id
_entity.type
_entity.pdbx_description
1 polymer ?
#
loop_
_entity_poly.entity_id
_entity_poly.type
_entity_poly.pdbx_seq_one_letter_code
_entity_poly.pdbx_strand_id
1 'polypeptide(L)' 'MSVAIKLTEAGKKFMADNYPQGIVWEYDPEGSFTLRSVGAEDVEFTCPMGIPYRLPHEVEGEKTWGKADG' A
#
# COMPACT_ATOMS: atom_id res chain seq x y z
N MET A 1 -2.34 17.45 6.36
CA MET A 1 -2.90 16.84 5.14
C MET A 1 -2.42 15.41 5.10
N SER A 2 -3.32 14.43 5.18
CA SER A 2 -3.01 13.02 4.91
C SER A 2 -2.89 12.84 3.40
N VAL A 3 -1.82 12.18 2.95
CA VAL A 3 -1.63 11.86 1.52
C VAL A 3 -2.26 10.50 1.27
N ALA A 4 -3.20 10.44 0.32
CA ALA A 4 -3.80 9.19 -0.11
C ALA A 4 -2.91 8.52 -1.17
N ILE A 5 -2.74 7.21 -1.07
CA ILE A 5 -2.01 6.39 -2.04
C ILE A 5 -2.88 5.23 -2.51
N LYS A 6 -2.62 4.74 -3.71
CA LYS A 6 -3.18 3.49 -4.24
C LYS A 6 -2.05 2.52 -4.52
N LEU A 7 -2.31 1.24 -4.26
CA LEU A 7 -1.40 0.17 -4.63
C LEU A 7 -1.58 -0.16 -6.11
N THR A 8 -0.46 -0.32 -6.82
CA THR A 8 -0.43 -0.90 -8.17
C THR A 8 -0.61 -2.41 -8.08
N GLU A 9 -0.85 -3.08 -9.21
CA GLU A 9 -0.97 -4.55 -9.25
C GLU A 9 0.24 -5.28 -8.63
N ALA A 10 1.46 -4.80 -8.89
CA ALA A 10 2.68 -5.32 -8.26
C ALA A 10 2.65 -5.16 -6.73
N GLY A 11 2.22 -3.99 -6.25
CA GLY A 11 2.01 -3.75 -4.83
C GLY A 11 0.98 -4.68 -4.24
N LYS A 12 -0.16 -4.89 -4.92
CA LYS A 12 -1.24 -5.79 -4.47
C LYS A 12 -0.77 -7.23 -4.34
N LYS A 13 0.01 -7.71 -5.31
CA LYS A 13 0.59 -9.06 -5.33
C LYS A 13 1.58 -9.26 -4.19
N PHE A 14 2.56 -8.35 -4.05
CA PHE A 14 3.52 -8.40 -2.94
C PHE A 14 2.80 -8.46 -1.60
N MET A 15 1.80 -7.60 -1.46
CA MET A 15 0.94 -7.51 -0.30
C MET A 15 0.28 -8.87 -0.01
N ALA A 16 -0.40 -9.48 -0.99
CA ALA A 16 -1.07 -10.77 -0.83
C ALA A 16 -0.10 -11.90 -0.42
N ASP A 17 1.11 -11.90 -0.98
CA ASP A 17 2.14 -12.91 -0.71
C ASP A 17 2.76 -12.77 0.69
N ASN A 18 2.94 -11.52 1.18
CA ASN A 18 3.66 -11.24 2.43
C ASN A 18 2.76 -11.05 3.65
N TYR A 19 1.49 -10.67 3.43
CA TYR A 19 0.52 -10.43 4.50
C TYR A 19 -0.78 -11.21 4.23
N PRO A 20 -0.72 -12.55 4.13
CA PRO A 20 -1.86 -13.39 3.74
C PRO A 20 -3.03 -13.36 4.72
N GLN A 21 -2.80 -12.90 5.96
CA GLN A 21 -3.79 -12.84 7.03
C GLN A 21 -4.28 -11.43 7.36
N GLY A 22 -3.76 -10.40 6.66
CA GLY A 22 -3.99 -9.01 7.04
C GLY A 22 -4.54 -8.12 5.92
N ILE A 23 -4.44 -8.53 4.66
CA ILE A 23 -4.79 -7.60 3.59
C ILE A 23 -6.25 -7.67 3.28
N VAL A 24 -6.88 -6.66 3.87
CA VAL A 24 -8.14 -6.00 3.62
C VAL A 24 -8.37 -5.69 2.12
N TRP A 25 -8.27 -6.69 1.23
CA TRP A 25 -9.04 -6.67 -0.01
C TRP A 25 -10.53 -6.86 0.30
N GLU A 26 -10.85 -7.55 1.41
CA GLU A 26 -12.23 -7.79 1.85
C GLU A 26 -12.98 -6.53 2.32
N TYR A 27 -12.28 -5.49 2.79
CA TYR A 27 -12.94 -4.26 3.27
C TYR A 27 -12.72 -3.02 2.41
N ASP A 28 -11.81 -3.05 1.42
CA ASP A 28 -11.67 -1.95 0.46
C ASP A 28 -10.98 -2.36 -0.86
N PRO A 29 -11.68 -3.03 -1.79
CA PRO A 29 -11.09 -3.53 -3.04
C PRO A 29 -10.53 -2.43 -3.96
N GLU A 30 -10.96 -1.19 -3.78
CA GLU A 30 -10.51 -0.01 -4.55
C GLU A 30 -9.82 1.05 -3.68
N GLY A 31 -9.52 0.69 -2.44
CA GLY A 31 -9.25 1.61 -1.34
C GLY A 31 -8.04 2.50 -1.46
N SER A 32 -8.22 3.77 -1.13
CA SER A 32 -7.13 4.69 -0.90
C SER A 32 -6.52 4.46 0.48
N PHE A 33 -5.23 4.18 0.54
CA PHE A 33 -4.46 4.04 1.78
C PHE A 33 -3.91 5.40 2.21
N THR A 34 -3.71 5.59 3.51
CA THR A 34 -3.09 6.82 4.02
C THR A 34 -1.60 6.63 4.18
N LEU A 35 -0.80 7.41 3.44
CA LEU A 35 0.65 7.46 3.58
C LEU A 35 1.04 7.99 4.96
N ARG A 36 1.93 7.26 5.65
CA ARG A 36 2.50 7.65 6.94
C ARG A 36 3.89 8.22 6.79
N SER A 37 4.77 7.50 6.10
CA SER A 37 6.14 7.94 5.83
C SER A 37 6.70 7.25 4.59
N VAL A 38 7.69 7.90 3.99
CA VAL A 38 8.49 7.36 2.90
C VAL A 38 9.89 7.14 3.45
N GLY A 39 10.30 5.87 3.55
CA GLY A 39 11.64 5.46 3.90
C GLY A 39 12.59 5.50 2.70
N ALA A 40 13.83 5.05 2.90
CA ALA A 40 14.79 4.92 1.81
C ALA A 40 14.50 3.72 0.91
N GLU A 41 13.94 2.65 1.48
CA GLU A 41 13.72 1.36 0.81
C GLU A 41 12.23 1.00 0.71
N ASP A 42 11.40 1.54 1.61
CA ASP A 42 9.99 1.21 1.74
C ASP A 42 9.09 2.43 1.97
N VAL A 43 7.79 2.18 1.83
CA VAL A 43 6.73 3.10 2.20
C VAL A 43 5.93 2.53 3.36
N GLU A 44 5.64 3.37 4.35
CA GLU A 44 4.68 3.05 5.42
C GLU A 44 3.34 3.71 5.13
N PHE A 45 2.28 2.93 5.26
CA PHE A 45 0.91 3.41 5.08
C PHE A 45 -0.04 2.69 6.02
N THR A 46 -1.23 3.26 6.21
CA THR A 46 -2.31 2.63 6.95
C THR A 46 -3.50 2.39 6.05
N CYS A 47 -4.13 1.22 6.18
CA CYS A 47 -5.43 0.96 5.60
C CYS A 47 -6.53 1.77 6.32
N PRO A 48 -7.77 1.84 5.78
CA PRO A 48 -8.89 2.53 6.42
C PRO A 48 -9.20 2.07 7.86
N MET A 49 -8.89 0.82 8.20
CA MET A 49 -9.02 0.28 9.55
C MET A 49 -7.90 0.73 10.51
N GLY A 50 -6.94 1.54 10.04
CA GLY A 50 -5.83 2.05 10.84
C GLY A 50 -4.68 1.07 11.05
N ILE A 51 -4.70 -0.11 10.40
CA ILE A 51 -3.62 -1.09 10.50
C ILE A 51 -2.43 -0.63 9.64
N PRO A 52 -1.21 -0.53 10.21
CA PRO A 52 -0.02 -0.11 9.48
C PRO A 52 0.57 -1.25 8.65
N TYR A 53 1.07 -0.89 7.46
CA TYR A 53 1.75 -1.78 6.53
C TYR A 53 3.01 -1.14 5.96
N ARG A 54 3.92 -2.01 5.50
CA ARG A 54 5.13 -1.65 4.77
C ARG A 54 5.17 -2.34 3.41
N LEU A 55 5.62 -1.59 2.42
CA LEU A 55 5.75 -2.05 1.04
C LEU A 55 7.02 -1.44 0.43
N PRO A 56 7.88 -2.23 -0.24
CA PRO A 56 9.02 -1.67 -0.98
C PRO A 56 8.55 -0.74 -2.09
N HIS A 57 9.35 0.26 -2.49
CA HIS A 57 8.96 1.18 -3.57
C HIS A 57 8.70 0.47 -4.91
N GLU A 58 9.47 -0.56 -5.19
CA GLU A 58 9.43 -1.32 -6.44
C GLU A 58 9.61 -2.82 -6.15
N VAL A 59 8.95 -3.65 -6.94
CA VAL A 59 9.08 -5.12 -6.93
C VAL A 59 9.27 -5.55 -8.37
N GLU A 60 10.34 -6.31 -8.65
CA GLU A 60 10.65 -6.79 -10.00
C GLU A 60 10.76 -5.66 -11.06
N GLY A 61 11.12 -4.45 -10.63
CA GLY A 61 11.21 -3.26 -11.49
C GLY A 61 9.88 -2.52 -11.71
N GLU A 62 8.79 -2.98 -11.09
CA GLU A 62 7.49 -2.31 -11.13
C GLU A 62 7.24 -1.54 -9.83
N LYS A 63 6.78 -0.28 -9.95
CA LYS A 63 6.32 0.49 -8.78
C LYS A 63 5.17 -0.20 -8.10
N THR A 64 5.17 -0.19 -6.78
CA THR A 64 4.16 -0.87 -5.96
C THR A 64 3.04 0.06 -5.48
N TRP A 65 3.25 1.38 -5.55
CA TRP A 65 2.26 2.37 -5.15
C TRP A 65 2.37 3.66 -5.97
N GLY A 66 1.29 4.43 -5.96
CA GLY A 66 1.21 5.78 -6.52
C GLY A 66 0.34 6.67 -5.65
N LYS A 67 0.44 7.99 -5.82
CA LYS A 67 -0.53 8.91 -5.19
C LYS A 67 -1.92 8.59 -5.73
N ALA A 68 -2.91 8.54 -4.84
CA ALA A 68 -4.29 8.56 -5.27
C ALA A 68 -4.55 9.99 -5.74
N ASP A 69 -4.67 10.20 -7.05
CA ASP A 69 -5.18 11.48 -7.56
C ASP A 69 -6.54 11.75 -6.91
N GLY A 70 -6.74 12.99 -6.46
CA GLY A 70 -7.98 13.45 -5.85
C GLY A 70 -9.12 13.54 -6.85
#